data_AF-A0A258AQU5-F1
#
_entry.id   AF-A0A258AQU5-F1
#
_cell.length_a   1.000
_cell.length_b   1.000
_cell.length_c   1.000
_cell.angle_alpha   90.00
_cell.angle_beta   90.00
_cell.angle_gamma   90.00
#
_symmetry.space_group_name_H-M   'P 1'
#
loop_
_entity.id
_entity.type
_entity.pdbx_description
1 polymer ?
#
loop_
_entity_poly.entity_id
_entity_poly.type
_entity_poly.pdbx_seq_one_letter_code
_entity_poly.pdbx_strand_id
1 'polypeptide(L)' 'MKCVFALLSLGLAAVSAAAEPSRPNILFLFADDQRFDTQSCAGHPIVQTPTVDSLAAKGVRFSNAHVTTAVCWVPFPP' A
#
# COMPACT_ATOMS: atom_id res chain seq x y z
N MET A 1 57.54 -3.70 2.75
CA MET A 1 56.51 -4.08 3.75
C MET A 1 55.47 -2.98 4.03
N LYS A 2 55.57 -1.77 3.45
CA LYS A 2 54.60 -0.66 3.69
C LYS A 2 53.42 -0.61 2.69
N CYS A 3 53.54 -1.27 1.52
CA CYS A 3 52.54 -1.18 0.44
C CYS A 3 51.33 -2.12 0.58
N VAL A 4 51.45 -3.20 1.36
CA VAL A 4 50.36 -4.19 1.53
C VAL A 4 49.25 -3.67 2.44
N PHE A 5 49.59 -2.85 3.45
CA PHE A 5 48.60 -2.25 4.35
C PHE A 5 47.75 -1.16 3.69
N ALA A 6 48.25 -0.48 2.65
CA ALA A 6 47.53 0.57 1.94
C ALA A 6 46.44 0.03 1.00
N LEU A 7 46.60 -1.21 0.50
CA LEU A 7 45.61 -1.87 -0.36
C LEU A 7 44.44 -2.44 0.44
N LEU A 8 44.66 -2.81 1.71
CA LEU A 8 43.62 -3.37 2.57
C LEU A 8 42.64 -2.31 3.10
N SER A 9 43.08 -1.04 3.18
CA SER A 9 42.24 0.07 3.65
C SER A 9 41.33 0.67 2.57
N LEU A 10 41.58 0.39 1.28
CA LEU A 10 40.77 0.91 0.18
C LEU A 10 39.51 0.06 -0.09
N GLY A 11 39.48 -1.20 0.36
CA GLY A 11 38.36 -2.11 0.15
C GLY A 11 37.17 -1.91 1.11
N LEU A 12 37.34 -1.12 2.17
CA LEU A 12 36.34 -0.99 3.25
C LEU A 12 35.51 0.32 3.21
N ALA A 13 35.74 1.19 2.22
CA ALA A 13 35.07 2.49 2.12
C ALA A 13 33.78 2.46 1.27
N ALA A 14 33.40 1.30 0.71
CA ALA A 14 32.22 1.16 -0.15
C ALA A 14 30.98 0.60 0.56
N VAL A 15 30.87 0.80 1.88
CA VAL A 15 29.58 0.61 2.57
C VAL A 15 28.70 1.78 2.17
N SER A 16 27.97 1.58 1.06
CA SER A 16 26.96 2.48 0.55
C SER A 16 26.02 2.90 1.68
N ALA A 17 25.95 4.21 1.93
CA ALA A 17 24.91 4.79 2.77
C ALA A 17 23.56 4.44 2.14
N ALA A 18 22.87 3.45 2.70
CA ALA A 18 21.47 3.21 2.38
C ALA A 18 20.72 4.47 2.81
N ALA A 19 20.14 5.17 1.84
CA ALA A 19 19.29 6.32 2.14
C ALA A 19 18.21 5.87 3.12
N GLU A 20 18.05 6.59 4.23
CA GLU A 20 17.00 6.33 5.21
C GLU A 20 15.66 6.19 4.47
N PRO A 21 14.94 5.07 4.63
CA PRO A 21 13.70 4.87 3.91
C PRO A 21 12.74 6.01 4.28
N SER A 22 12.47 6.87 3.31
CA SER A 22 11.59 8.02 3.52
C SER A 22 10.24 7.51 4.00
N ARG A 23 9.75 8.06 5.12
CA ARG A 23 8.45 7.68 5.67
C ARG A 23 7.38 7.81 4.56
N PRO A 24 6.63 6.74 4.24
CA PRO A 24 5.65 6.80 3.17
C PRO A 24 4.48 7.71 3.55
N ASN A 25 3.90 8.37 2.56
CA ASN A 25 2.62 9.06 2.72
C ASN A 25 1.48 8.05 2.64
N ILE A 26 0.48 8.18 3.52
CA ILE A 26 -0.70 7.29 3.55
C ILE A 26 -1.91 8.11 3.12
N LEU A 27 -2.56 7.69 2.04
CA LEU A 27 -3.83 8.24 1.57
C LEU A 27 -4.94 7.21 1.86
N PHE A 28 -5.91 7.61 2.70
CA PHE A 28 -7.08 6.79 3.00
C PHE A 28 -8.27 7.31 2.20
N LEU A 29 -8.81 6.47 1.31
CA LEU A 29 -9.99 6.75 0.51
C LEU A 29 -11.16 5.93 1.05
N PHE A 30 -12.31 6.59 1.23
CA PHE A 30 -13.53 5.96 1.72
C PHE A 30 -14.71 6.43 0.88
N ALA A 31 -15.53 5.48 0.43
CA ALA A 31 -16.75 5.73 -0.30
C ALA A 31 -17.94 5.27 0.55
N ASP A 32 -18.91 6.15 0.77
CA ASP A 32 -20.13 5.83 1.51
C ASP A 32 -21.04 4.92 0.68
N ASP A 33 -21.75 4.01 1.34
CA ASP A 33 -22.67 3.04 0.73
C ASP A 33 -22.09 2.14 -0.39
N GLN A 34 -20.76 2.00 -0.46
CA GLN A 34 -20.15 1.14 -1.48
C GLN A 34 -20.29 -0.35 -1.12
N ARG A 35 -20.97 -1.12 -1.98
CA ARG A 35 -21.03 -2.58 -1.84
C ARG A 35 -19.73 -3.26 -2.28
N PHE A 36 -19.53 -4.48 -1.79
CA PHE A 36 -18.33 -5.28 -2.08
C PHE A 36 -18.28 -5.78 -3.54
N ASP A 37 -19.43 -5.90 -4.21
CA ASP A 37 -19.60 -6.43 -5.56
C ASP A 37 -19.84 -5.34 -6.61
N THR A 38 -19.95 -4.08 -6.24
CA THR A 38 -20.21 -2.95 -7.16
C THR A 38 -18.95 -2.36 -7.78
N GLN A 39 -17.93 -3.18 -8.04
CA GLN A 39 -16.67 -2.78 -8.69
C GLN A 39 -16.39 -3.73 -9.87
N SER A 40 -15.81 -3.24 -10.96
CA SER A 40 -15.46 -4.12 -12.09
C SER A 40 -14.40 -5.15 -11.71
N CYS A 41 -13.41 -4.79 -10.89
CA CYS A 41 -12.44 -5.75 -10.33
C CYS A 41 -13.05 -6.80 -9.38
N ALA A 42 -14.31 -6.63 -8.94
CA ALA A 42 -15.08 -7.65 -8.22
C ALA A 42 -15.91 -8.54 -9.15
N GLY A 43 -15.87 -8.30 -10.47
CA GLY A 43 -16.60 -9.08 -11.48
C GLY A 43 -17.98 -8.51 -11.83
N HIS A 44 -18.28 -7.26 -11.47
CA HIS A 44 -19.57 -6.64 -11.78
C HIS A 44 -19.79 -6.55 -13.30
N PRO A 45 -20.96 -6.95 -13.84
CA PRO A 45 -21.17 -7.07 -15.29
C PRO A 45 -21.31 -5.74 -16.05
N ILE A 46 -21.69 -4.65 -15.34
CA ILE A 46 -22.03 -3.35 -15.96
C ILE A 46 -21.12 -2.21 -15.49
N VAL A 47 -20.97 -2.04 -14.17
CA VAL A 47 -20.13 -0.99 -13.54
C VAL A 47 -18.68 -1.07 -14.03
N GLN A 48 -18.12 0.08 -14.38
CA GLN A 48 -16.73 0.24 -14.80
C GLN A 48 -15.98 1.15 -13.81
N THR A 49 -14.92 0.64 -13.21
CA THR A 49 -14.09 1.37 -12.24
C THR A 49 -12.60 1.30 -12.59
N PRO A 50 -12.17 1.82 -13.77
CA PRO A 50 -10.82 1.58 -14.30
C PRO A 50 -9.68 2.06 -13.37
N THR A 51 -9.87 3.19 -12.67
CA THR A 51 -8.88 3.70 -11.72
C THR A 51 -8.74 2.78 -10.50
N VAL A 52 -9.86 2.29 -9.97
CA VAL A 52 -9.86 1.37 -8.82
C VAL A 52 -9.32 0.00 -9.24
N ASP A 53 -9.66 -0.46 -10.43
CA ASP A 53 -9.13 -1.70 -10.99
C ASP A 53 -7.61 -1.64 -11.15
N SER A 54 -7.07 -0.49 -11.60
CA SER A 54 -5.61 -0.29 -11.63
C SER A 54 -4.99 -0.32 -10.24
N LEU A 55 -5.68 0.15 -9.19
CA LEU A 55 -5.18 0.07 -7.81
C LEU A 55 -5.21 -1.38 -7.32
N ALA A 56 -6.29 -2.11 -7.58
CA ALA A 56 -6.42 -3.52 -7.23
C ALA A 56 -5.36 -4.39 -7.93
N ALA A 57 -5.04 -4.11 -9.20
CA ALA A 57 -4.02 -4.84 -9.96
C ALA A 57 -2.58 -4.56 -9.52
N LYS A 58 -2.31 -3.36 -8.97
CA LYS A 58 -0.97 -2.96 -8.48
C LYS A 58 -0.78 -3.24 -6.98
N GLY A 59 -1.84 -3.65 -6.29
CA GLY A 59 -1.86 -3.83 -4.85
C GLY A 59 -2.52 -5.14 -4.45
N VAL A 60 -3.16 -5.13 -3.28
CA VAL A 60 -3.88 -6.28 -2.74
C VAL A 60 -5.35 -5.91 -2.56
N ARG A 61 -6.25 -6.69 -3.17
CA ARG A 61 -7.69 -6.57 -2.98
C ARG A 61 -8.17 -7.62 -1.97
N PHE A 62 -8.76 -7.19 -0.87
CA PHE A 62 -9.39 -8.08 0.09
C PHE A 62 -10.80 -8.46 -0.39
N SER A 63 -10.96 -9.66 -0.95
CA SER A 63 -12.25 -10.13 -1.47
C SER A 63 -13.28 -10.49 -0.40
N ASN A 64 -12.86 -10.60 0.86
CA ASN A 64 -13.69 -11.02 2.00
C ASN A 64 -13.58 -10.04 3.19
N ALA A 65 -13.53 -8.74 2.90
CA ALA A 65 -13.53 -7.69 3.91
C ALA A 65 -14.94 -7.45 4.48
N HIS A 66 -15.07 -7.39 5.80
CA HIS A 66 -16.35 -7.19 6.48
C HIS A 66 -16.32 -5.93 7.33
N VAL A 67 -17.44 -5.20 7.35
CA VAL A 67 -17.71 -4.16 8.35
C VAL A 67 -18.33 -4.81 9.59
N THR A 68 -18.00 -4.31 10.77
CA THR A 68 -18.54 -4.83 12.03
C THR A 68 -20.03 -4.53 12.20
N THR A 69 -20.45 -3.33 11.79
CA THR A 69 -21.84 -2.86 11.81
C THR A 69 -22.17 -2.19 10.48
N ALA A 70 -23.19 -2.68 9.78
CA ALA A 70 -23.60 -2.15 8.48
C ALA A 70 -24.45 -0.87 8.60
N VAL A 71 -23.88 0.18 9.19
CA VAL A 71 -24.48 1.52 9.32
C VAL A 71 -23.44 2.60 9.02
N CYS A 72 -23.85 3.65 8.29
CA CYS A 72 -22.96 4.76 7.93
C CYS A 72 -22.57 5.62 9.15
N TRP A 73 -23.47 5.70 10.12
CA TRP A 73 -23.26 6.41 11.37
C TRP A 73 -23.91 5.64 12.52
N VAL A 74 -23.14 5.43 13.58
CA VAL A 74 -23.65 4.82 14.81
C VAL A 74 -24.25 5.94 15.66
N PRO A 75 -25.57 5.90 15.97
CA PRO A 75 -26.13 6.84 16.91
C PRO A 75 -25.47 6.71 18.26
N PHE A 76 -24.95 7.82 18.77
CA PHE A 76 -24.52 7.90 20.16
C PHE A 76 -25.78 7.75 21.05
N PRO A 77 -25.73 6.93 22.11
CA PRO A 77 -26.83 6.89 23.08
C PRO A 77 -27.06 8.30 23.67
N PRO A 78 -28.28 8.61 24.13
CA PRO A 78 -28.54 9.89 24.80
C PRO A 78 -27.62 10.13 26.00
#